data_AF-A0A2V8A549-F1
#
_entry.id   AF-A0A2V8A549-F1
#
_cell.length_a   1.000
_cell.length_b   1.000
_cell.length_c   1.000
_cell.angle_alpha   90.00
_cell.angle_beta   90.00
_cell.angle_gamma   90.00
#
_symmetry.space_group_name_H-M   'P 1'
#
loop_
_entity.id
_entity.type
_entity.pdbx_description
1 polymer ?
#
loop_
_entity_poly.entity_id
_entity_poly.type
_entity_poly.pdbx_seq_one_letter_code
_entity_poly.pdbx_strand_id
1 'polypeptide(L)'
;QRYFTRIGDDYFPLGAQWDVTHKVWRRYFVPPDTDWWVRFYPADNLKRPTGPTCDGCHSVNYDVRTHRVTEWNVGCEKCHGPGSAHVANPSRANIVNPARLDPVHANDVCIQCHSQGQPLKNPIEGRHYDWPVGFHVAATTNLRDFWRLDEPELGKQDFLYYADGTAHKNRMQGNDFVTSRMYLRGVTCFNCHDVHGTTNNADLRMPVSNVCLQCHGVRSPNGPHTATLEQHTHHRTGSAGSECVACHMPAIAQTLGDVMVRSHTMRFISPGVTERLKVPNACTGCHADKSNAWAIDALRSWPEYSPWRVGEFF
;
A
#
# COMPACT_ATOMS: atom_id res chain seq x y z
N GLN A 1 15.96 -3.45 -5.22
CA GLN A 1 15.95 -4.80 -5.85
C GLN A 1 16.63 -5.78 -4.90
N ARG A 2 16.04 -6.96 -4.70
CA ARG A 2 16.61 -8.05 -3.88
C ARG A 2 17.05 -9.18 -4.80
N TYR A 3 18.01 -9.98 -4.36
CA TYR A 3 18.60 -11.06 -5.14
C TYR A 3 18.45 -12.37 -4.39
N PHE A 4 18.27 -13.46 -5.14
CA PHE A 4 17.95 -14.77 -4.60
C PHE A 4 18.86 -15.84 -5.21
N THR A 5 19.12 -16.91 -4.47
CA THR A 5 19.77 -18.12 -4.98
C THR A 5 18.82 -19.30 -4.85
N ARG A 6 18.85 -20.20 -5.84
CA ARG A 6 18.07 -21.45 -5.80
C ARG A 6 18.83 -22.52 -5.03
N ILE A 7 18.16 -23.22 -4.11
CA ILE A 7 18.69 -24.39 -3.40
C ILE A 7 17.58 -25.45 -3.41
N GLY A 8 17.79 -26.53 -4.16
CA GLY A 8 16.71 -27.49 -4.43
C GLY A 8 15.58 -26.82 -5.21
N ASP A 9 14.35 -26.95 -4.72
CA ASP A 9 13.17 -26.33 -5.34
C ASP A 9 12.75 -25.00 -4.69
N ASP A 10 13.44 -24.59 -3.62
CA ASP A 10 13.21 -23.30 -2.95
C ASP A 10 14.23 -22.24 -3.43
N TYR A 11 13.86 -20.96 -3.28
CA TYR A 11 14.79 -19.83 -3.41
C TYR A 11 15.05 -19.21 -2.04
N PHE A 12 16.22 -18.60 -1.89
CA PHE A 12 16.68 -18.01 -0.64
C PHE A 12 17.25 -16.61 -0.89
N PRO A 13 16.92 -15.61 -0.06
CA PRO A 13 17.49 -14.27 -0.20
C PRO A 13 19.00 -14.25 0.03
N LEU A 14 19.70 -13.50 -0.81
CA LEU A 14 21.09 -13.13 -0.57
C LEU A 14 21.16 -11.98 0.43
N GLY A 15 22.32 -11.80 1.08
CA GLY A 15 22.55 -10.77 2.10
C GLY A 15 22.66 -9.33 1.58
N ALA A 16 22.39 -9.08 0.30
CA ALA A 16 22.55 -7.79 -0.35
C ALA A 16 21.31 -7.41 -1.17
N GLN A 17 21.03 -6.12 -1.22
CA GLN A 17 19.99 -5.52 -2.06
C GLN A 17 20.49 -4.21 -2.68
N TRP A 18 20.01 -3.92 -3.87
CA TRP A 18 20.29 -2.67 -4.57
C TRP A 18 19.21 -1.63 -4.24
N ASP A 19 19.61 -0.53 -3.61
CA ASP A 19 18.77 0.65 -3.43
C ASP A 19 18.70 1.40 -4.77
N VAL A 20 17.56 1.30 -5.45
CA VAL A 20 17.36 1.91 -6.77
C VAL A 20 17.33 3.43 -6.69
N THR A 21 16.79 3.98 -5.60
CA THR A 21 16.63 5.42 -5.39
C THR A 21 17.99 6.09 -5.22
N HIS A 22 18.83 5.53 -4.33
CA HIS A 22 20.13 6.11 -4.01
C HIS A 22 21.28 5.54 -4.86
N LYS A 23 21.01 4.51 -5.66
CA LYS A 23 22.01 3.80 -6.49
C LYS A 23 23.18 3.27 -5.65
N VAL A 24 22.87 2.64 -4.52
CA VAL A 24 23.88 2.04 -3.63
C VAL A 24 23.50 0.62 -3.24
N TRP A 25 24.51 -0.22 -3.01
CA TRP A 25 24.32 -1.53 -2.39
C TRP A 25 24.07 -1.36 -0.89
N ARG A 26 23.05 -2.06 -0.38
CA ARG A 26 22.74 -2.13 1.04
C ARG A 26 22.67 -3.59 1.48
N ARG A 27 22.98 -3.84 2.75
CA ARG A 27 22.75 -5.15 3.37
C ARG A 27 21.25 -5.46 3.35
N TYR A 28 20.88 -6.67 2.92
CA TYR A 28 19.54 -7.21 3.10
C TYR A 28 19.50 -8.15 4.29
N PHE A 29 18.69 -7.79 5.28
CA PHE A 29 18.47 -8.55 6.49
C PHE A 29 17.11 -8.18 7.04
N VAL A 30 16.32 -9.18 7.47
CA VAL A 30 15.05 -8.94 8.17
C VAL A 30 15.32 -9.02 9.68
N PRO A 31 15.28 -7.88 10.40
CA PRO A 31 15.60 -7.82 11.82
C PRO A 31 14.63 -8.61 12.71
N PRO A 32 15.04 -8.99 13.93
CA PRO A 32 14.10 -9.44 14.96
C PRO A 32 13.03 -8.36 15.22
N ASP A 33 11.87 -8.78 15.75
CA ASP A 33 10.75 -7.90 16.13
C ASP A 33 10.15 -7.07 14.97
N THR A 34 10.30 -7.57 13.75
CA THR A 34 9.66 -6.98 12.54
C THR A 34 8.42 -7.76 12.12
N ASP A 35 8.40 -8.36 10.93
CA ASP A 35 7.25 -9.14 10.47
C ASP A 35 6.94 -10.31 11.43
N TRP A 36 5.66 -10.61 11.62
CA TRP A 36 5.18 -11.61 12.59
C TRP A 36 5.80 -13.01 12.38
N TRP A 37 6.16 -13.34 11.14
CA TRP A 37 6.72 -14.64 10.77
C TRP A 37 8.21 -14.79 11.14
N VAL A 38 8.90 -13.68 11.44
CA VAL A 38 10.36 -13.67 11.72
C VAL A 38 10.75 -14.64 12.83
N ARG A 39 9.90 -14.79 13.85
CA ARG A 39 10.12 -15.71 14.97
C ARG A 39 10.10 -17.20 14.59
N PHE A 40 9.52 -17.55 13.45
CA PHE A 40 9.38 -18.93 12.99
C PHE A 40 10.49 -19.37 12.02
N TYR A 41 11.33 -18.45 11.56
CA TYR A 41 12.42 -18.74 10.64
C TYR A 41 13.76 -18.21 11.16
N PRO A 42 14.84 -19.00 11.13
CA PRO A 42 16.15 -18.55 11.61
C PRO A 42 16.60 -17.25 10.95
N ALA A 43 17.39 -16.43 11.67
CA ALA A 43 17.84 -15.11 11.19
C ALA A 43 18.70 -15.15 9.92
N ASP A 44 19.32 -16.29 9.63
CA ASP A 44 20.09 -16.53 8.42
C ASP A 44 19.19 -16.53 7.18
N ASN A 45 19.46 -15.66 6.21
CA ASN A 45 18.67 -15.58 4.98
C ASN A 45 18.68 -16.91 4.20
N LEU A 46 19.76 -17.69 4.27
CA LEU A 46 19.82 -19.02 3.63
C LEU A 46 18.99 -20.09 4.37
N LYS A 47 18.34 -19.72 5.48
CA LYS A 47 17.37 -20.54 6.22
C LYS A 47 15.95 -19.96 6.15
N ARG A 48 15.73 -18.97 5.27
CA ARG A 48 14.44 -18.31 5.01
C ARG A 48 14.04 -18.51 3.55
N PRO A 49 13.32 -19.60 3.22
CA PRO A 49 12.85 -19.80 1.85
C PRO A 49 11.87 -18.69 1.44
N THR A 50 11.94 -18.25 0.19
CA THR A 50 11.03 -17.25 -0.39
C THR A 50 9.62 -17.79 -0.58
N GLY A 51 9.45 -19.11 -0.76
CA GLY A 51 8.15 -19.74 -0.96
C GLY A 51 7.09 -19.29 0.05
N PRO A 52 7.35 -19.48 1.35
CA PRO A 52 6.42 -19.03 2.39
C PRO A 52 6.32 -17.51 2.59
N THR A 53 7.39 -16.76 2.29
CA THR A 53 7.53 -15.37 2.73
C THR A 53 7.38 -14.33 1.61
N CYS A 54 7.40 -14.75 0.35
CA CYS A 54 7.49 -13.85 -0.81
C CYS A 54 6.71 -14.38 -2.03
N ASP A 55 6.85 -15.67 -2.36
CA ASP A 55 6.56 -16.14 -3.72
C ASP A 55 5.07 -16.14 -4.06
N GLY A 56 4.18 -16.25 -3.08
CA GLY A 56 2.75 -16.11 -3.35
C GLY A 56 2.33 -14.71 -3.80
N CYS A 57 3.10 -13.67 -3.52
CA CYS A 57 2.89 -12.33 -4.05
C CYS A 57 3.71 -12.06 -5.32
N HIS A 58 4.84 -12.76 -5.51
CA HIS A 58 5.82 -12.49 -6.57
C HIS A 58 5.83 -13.55 -7.68
N SER A 59 4.76 -14.34 -7.79
CA SER A 59 4.59 -15.34 -8.84
C SER A 59 3.11 -15.59 -9.16
N VAL A 60 2.89 -16.30 -10.26
CA VAL A 60 1.60 -16.88 -10.61
C VAL A 60 1.56 -18.32 -10.12
N ASN A 61 0.52 -18.63 -9.32
CA ASN A 61 0.16 -19.99 -8.93
C ASN A 61 1.30 -20.78 -8.26
N TYR A 62 1.93 -20.19 -7.23
CA TYR A 62 2.89 -20.90 -6.38
C TYR A 62 2.21 -22.09 -5.69
N ASP A 63 2.70 -23.30 -5.96
CA ASP A 63 2.25 -24.53 -5.33
C ASP A 63 3.07 -24.83 -4.07
N VAL A 64 2.40 -24.85 -2.91
CA VAL A 64 3.03 -25.06 -1.61
C VAL A 64 3.60 -26.46 -1.39
N ARG A 65 3.20 -27.45 -2.19
CA ARG A 65 3.67 -28.85 -2.12
C ARG A 65 4.86 -29.09 -3.03
N THR A 66 4.81 -28.53 -4.25
CA THR A 66 5.83 -28.78 -5.27
C THR A 66 6.86 -27.65 -5.36
N HIS A 67 6.59 -26.52 -4.72
CA HIS A 67 7.39 -25.27 -4.77
C HIS A 67 7.59 -24.75 -6.19
N ARG A 68 6.65 -25.06 -7.09
CA ARG A 68 6.66 -24.62 -8.49
C ARG A 68 5.74 -23.44 -8.67
N VAL A 69 6.07 -22.62 -9.66
CA VAL A 69 5.24 -21.51 -10.13
C VAL A 69 4.88 -21.77 -11.58
N THR A 70 3.73 -21.26 -12.01
CA THR A 70 3.36 -21.23 -13.43
C THR A 70 4.19 -20.16 -14.16
N GLU A 71 4.38 -19.00 -13.53
CA GLU A 71 5.13 -17.87 -14.08
C GLU A 71 5.80 -17.10 -12.93
N TRP A 72 7.02 -16.61 -13.15
CA TRP A 72 7.68 -15.69 -12.22
C TRP A 72 7.26 -14.25 -12.47
N ASN A 73 7.25 -13.44 -11.40
CA ASN A 73 6.70 -12.09 -11.34
C ASN A 73 5.16 -12.05 -11.31
N VAL A 74 4.62 -10.84 -11.29
CA VAL A 74 3.18 -10.58 -11.31
C VAL A 74 2.69 -10.64 -12.76
N GLY A 75 2.36 -11.85 -13.22
CA GLY A 75 1.82 -12.12 -14.56
C GLY A 75 0.31 -11.89 -14.68
N CYS A 76 -0.23 -12.00 -15.90
CA CYS A 76 -1.63 -11.70 -16.20
C CYS A 76 -2.60 -12.48 -15.31
N GLU A 77 -2.35 -13.76 -15.11
CA GLU A 77 -3.22 -14.67 -14.35
C GLU A 77 -3.26 -14.37 -12.85
N LYS A 78 -2.32 -13.56 -12.32
CA LYS A 78 -2.35 -13.10 -10.93
C LYS A 78 -3.54 -12.19 -10.64
N CYS A 79 -4.01 -11.47 -11.66
CA CYS A 79 -5.14 -10.54 -11.59
C CYS A 79 -6.35 -11.03 -12.40
N HIS A 80 -6.13 -11.82 -13.45
CA HIS A 80 -7.19 -12.29 -14.35
C HIS A 80 -7.63 -13.74 -14.09
N GLY A 81 -7.02 -14.41 -13.10
CA GLY A 81 -7.25 -15.82 -12.82
C GLY A 81 -6.66 -16.73 -13.92
N PRO A 82 -6.81 -18.06 -13.79
CA PRO A 82 -6.30 -19.01 -14.78
C PRO A 82 -6.93 -18.80 -16.17
N GLY A 83 -6.09 -18.65 -17.19
CA GLY A 83 -6.49 -18.33 -18.57
C GLY A 83 -6.58 -19.53 -19.51
N SER A 84 -6.33 -20.76 -19.05
CA SER A 84 -6.31 -21.96 -19.90
C SER A 84 -7.61 -22.19 -20.68
N ALA A 85 -8.76 -22.00 -20.03
CA ALA A 85 -10.08 -22.08 -20.68
C ALA A 85 -10.28 -20.96 -21.72
N HIS A 86 -9.77 -19.75 -21.43
CA HIS A 86 -9.82 -18.61 -22.34
C HIS A 86 -8.97 -18.84 -23.60
N VAL A 87 -7.76 -19.38 -23.46
CA VAL A 87 -6.90 -19.71 -24.60
C VAL A 87 -7.54 -20.79 -25.48
N ALA A 88 -8.15 -21.81 -24.88
CA ALA A 88 -8.79 -22.90 -25.63
C ALA A 88 -10.07 -22.47 -26.37
N ASN A 89 -10.86 -21.56 -25.79
CA ASN A 89 -12.09 -21.06 -26.38
C ASN A 89 -12.36 -19.61 -25.92
N PRO A 90 -11.83 -18.58 -26.61
CA PRO A 90 -11.87 -17.21 -26.12
C PRO A 90 -13.27 -16.69 -25.85
N SER A 91 -13.55 -16.38 -24.58
CA SER A 91 -14.80 -15.78 -24.14
C SER A 91 -14.56 -14.76 -23.04
N ARG A 92 -15.50 -13.82 -22.87
CA ARG A 92 -15.52 -12.91 -21.72
C ARG A 92 -15.88 -13.60 -20.41
N ALA A 93 -16.47 -14.79 -20.48
CA ALA A 93 -16.95 -15.52 -19.31
C ALA A 93 -15.90 -16.44 -18.68
N ASN A 94 -14.80 -16.74 -19.40
CA ASN A 94 -13.76 -17.67 -18.95
C ASN A 94 -12.41 -17.00 -18.69
N ILE A 95 -12.40 -15.67 -18.52
CA ILE A 95 -11.28 -14.91 -17.99
C ILE A 95 -11.84 -13.83 -17.07
N VAL A 96 -11.23 -13.64 -15.90
CA VAL A 96 -11.69 -12.60 -14.99
C VAL A 96 -11.33 -11.25 -15.55
N ASN A 97 -12.24 -10.29 -15.44
CA ASN A 97 -11.93 -8.88 -15.65
C ASN A 97 -12.22 -8.12 -14.36
N PRO A 98 -11.20 -7.65 -13.62
CA PRO A 98 -11.38 -6.91 -12.36
C PRO A 98 -12.33 -5.72 -12.48
N ALA A 99 -12.39 -5.05 -13.65
CA ALA A 99 -13.30 -3.92 -13.87
C ALA A 99 -14.78 -4.30 -13.99
N ARG A 100 -15.10 -5.60 -14.00
CA ARG A 100 -16.47 -6.14 -13.99
C ARG A 100 -16.87 -6.78 -12.66
N LEU A 101 -15.95 -6.81 -11.70
CA LEU A 101 -16.23 -7.28 -10.35
C LEU A 101 -16.90 -6.15 -9.55
N ASP A 102 -17.60 -6.51 -8.47
CA ASP A 102 -17.98 -5.49 -7.50
C ASP A 102 -16.73 -4.88 -6.83
N PRO A 103 -16.85 -3.69 -6.22
CA PRO A 103 -15.69 -2.97 -5.68
C PRO A 103 -14.87 -3.72 -4.63
N VAL A 104 -15.47 -4.67 -3.89
CA VAL A 104 -14.72 -5.45 -2.89
C VAL A 104 -13.80 -6.42 -3.61
N HIS A 105 -14.36 -7.28 -4.48
CA HIS A 105 -13.57 -8.24 -5.24
C HIS A 105 -12.57 -7.56 -6.19
N ALA A 106 -12.93 -6.42 -6.77
CA ALA A 106 -12.04 -5.61 -7.60
C ALA A 106 -10.79 -5.12 -6.83
N ASN A 107 -10.95 -4.75 -5.56
CA ASN A 107 -9.85 -4.35 -4.69
C ASN A 107 -9.06 -5.54 -4.12
N ASP A 108 -9.72 -6.67 -3.85
CA ASP A 108 -9.09 -7.90 -3.38
C ASP A 108 -7.97 -8.38 -4.34
N VAL A 109 -8.11 -8.11 -5.64
CA VAL A 109 -7.08 -8.34 -6.67
C VAL A 109 -5.74 -7.69 -6.32
N CYS A 110 -5.77 -6.51 -5.69
CA CYS A 110 -4.57 -5.77 -5.29
C CYS A 110 -4.19 -6.07 -3.84
N ILE A 111 -5.20 -6.15 -2.95
CA ILE A 111 -5.01 -6.35 -1.51
C ILE A 111 -4.36 -7.70 -1.20
N GLN A 112 -4.54 -8.73 -2.03
CA GLN A 112 -3.85 -10.02 -1.87
C GLN A 112 -2.32 -9.92 -1.78
N CYS A 113 -1.73 -8.83 -2.28
CA CYS A 113 -0.28 -8.58 -2.24
C CYS A 113 0.06 -7.27 -1.54
N HIS A 114 -0.68 -6.19 -1.81
CA HIS A 114 -0.44 -4.86 -1.25
C HIS A 114 -1.03 -4.69 0.16
N SER A 115 -0.92 -5.72 0.99
CA SER A 115 -1.33 -5.68 2.39
C SER A 115 -0.44 -6.52 3.30
N GLN A 116 -0.52 -6.23 4.59
CA GLN A 116 -0.04 -7.09 5.67
C GLN A 116 -1.19 -7.82 6.33
N GLY A 117 -0.93 -9.04 6.77
CA GLY A 117 -1.93 -9.93 7.34
C GLY A 117 -1.39 -11.33 7.52
N GLN A 118 -2.30 -12.27 7.76
CA GLN A 118 -1.99 -13.67 7.98
C GLN A 118 -3.02 -14.58 7.32
N PRO A 119 -2.62 -15.77 6.85
CA PRO A 119 -3.57 -16.80 6.46
C PRO A 119 -4.51 -17.15 7.62
N LEU A 120 -5.77 -17.48 7.34
CA LEU A 120 -6.72 -17.88 8.39
C LEU A 120 -6.29 -19.16 9.13
N LYS A 121 -5.53 -20.03 8.44
CA LYS A 121 -4.92 -21.23 8.99
C LYS A 121 -3.42 -21.15 8.74
N ASN A 122 -2.63 -21.18 9.82
CA ASN A 122 -1.18 -21.18 9.76
C ASN A 122 -0.66 -21.95 11.00
N PRO A 123 0.32 -22.85 10.89
CA PRO A 123 1.08 -23.22 9.69
C PRO A 123 0.27 -24.04 8.68
N ILE A 124 0.72 -24.04 7.42
CA ILE A 124 0.21 -24.88 6.32
C ILE A 124 1.34 -25.84 5.93
N GLU A 125 1.08 -27.15 5.95
CA GLU A 125 2.10 -28.17 5.66
C GLU A 125 3.42 -27.97 6.43
N GLY A 126 3.31 -27.52 7.70
CA GLY A 126 4.45 -27.31 8.60
C GLY A 126 5.25 -26.01 8.37
N ARG A 127 4.84 -25.13 7.44
CA ARG A 127 5.50 -23.83 7.18
C ARG A 127 4.54 -22.66 7.48
N HIS A 128 5.11 -21.50 7.86
CA HIS A 128 4.36 -20.28 8.17
C HIS A 128 4.34 -19.34 6.96
N TYR A 129 3.18 -19.19 6.32
CA TYR A 129 3.03 -18.41 5.08
C TYR A 129 2.59 -16.96 5.36
N ASP A 130 3.14 -16.00 4.61
CA ASP A 130 2.87 -14.55 4.69
C ASP A 130 2.16 -14.00 3.45
N TRP A 131 1.25 -14.80 2.88
CA TRP A 131 0.42 -14.46 1.72
C TRP A 131 -0.84 -15.35 1.69
N PRO A 132 -1.89 -14.99 0.94
CA PRO A 132 -3.19 -15.69 0.98
C PRO A 132 -3.16 -17.04 0.27
N VAL A 133 -2.64 -18.08 0.93
CA VAL A 133 -2.51 -19.43 0.36
C VAL A 133 -3.87 -19.98 -0.06
N GLY A 134 -3.98 -20.38 -1.33
CA GLY A 134 -5.20 -20.95 -1.93
C GLY A 134 -6.17 -19.92 -2.50
N PHE A 135 -5.90 -18.62 -2.33
CA PHE A 135 -6.70 -17.58 -2.97
C PHE A 135 -6.39 -17.49 -4.47
N HIS A 136 -7.45 -17.51 -5.28
CA HIS A 136 -7.40 -17.21 -6.71
C HIS A 136 -8.46 -16.17 -7.03
N VAL A 137 -8.11 -15.21 -7.87
CA VAL A 137 -9.05 -14.17 -8.30
C VAL A 137 -10.18 -14.81 -9.10
N ALA A 138 -11.40 -14.63 -8.62
CA ALA A 138 -12.65 -14.99 -9.29
C ALA A 138 -13.80 -14.14 -8.74
N ALA A 139 -14.92 -14.08 -9.46
CA ALA A 139 -16.10 -13.33 -9.03
C ALA A 139 -16.81 -13.94 -7.81
N THR A 140 -16.45 -15.15 -7.41
CA THR A 140 -17.09 -15.93 -6.34
C THR A 140 -16.15 -16.24 -5.17
N THR A 141 -14.92 -15.71 -5.19
CA THR A 141 -13.89 -16.05 -4.22
C THR A 141 -13.53 -14.79 -3.44
N ASN A 142 -13.84 -14.78 -2.14
CA ASN A 142 -13.52 -13.63 -1.28
C ASN A 142 -12.12 -13.80 -0.69
N LEU A 143 -11.30 -12.74 -0.71
CA LEU A 143 -9.97 -12.78 -0.10
C LEU A 143 -10.02 -13.06 1.40
N ARG A 144 -11.06 -12.56 2.08
CA ARG A 144 -11.26 -12.74 3.54
C ARG A 144 -11.36 -14.20 3.98
N ASP A 145 -11.70 -15.11 3.08
CA ASP A 145 -11.80 -16.55 3.36
C ASP A 145 -10.41 -17.23 3.43
N PHE A 146 -9.36 -16.50 3.04
CA PHE A 146 -7.97 -16.96 3.00
C PHE A 146 -7.04 -16.06 3.81
N TRP A 147 -7.38 -14.78 3.95
CA TRP A 147 -6.49 -13.73 4.48
C TRP A 147 -7.20 -12.87 5.52
N ARG A 148 -6.59 -12.75 6.70
CA ARG A 148 -6.96 -11.76 7.70
C ARG A 148 -5.94 -10.62 7.65
N LEU A 149 -6.40 -9.42 7.31
CA LEU A 149 -5.55 -8.24 7.39
C LEU A 149 -5.05 -8.03 8.81
N ASP A 150 -3.81 -7.56 8.92
CA ASP A 150 -3.26 -7.14 10.21
C ASP A 150 -4.03 -5.90 10.70
N GLU A 151 -4.25 -5.77 12.00
CA GLU A 151 -5.07 -4.69 12.59
C GLU A 151 -4.22 -3.88 13.58
N PRO A 152 -4.29 -2.55 13.55
CA PRO A 152 -3.52 -1.71 14.47
C PRO A 152 -4.07 -1.76 15.90
N GLU A 153 -3.17 -1.68 16.88
CA GLU A 153 -3.50 -1.31 18.25
C GLU A 153 -3.46 0.22 18.37
N LEU A 154 -4.62 0.89 18.34
CA LEU A 154 -4.68 2.36 18.41
C LEU A 154 -4.02 2.90 19.68
N GLY A 155 -3.27 3.99 19.54
CA GLY A 155 -2.47 4.58 20.61
C GLY A 155 -1.07 4.00 20.74
N LYS A 156 -0.72 2.96 19.97
CA LYS A 156 0.59 2.32 20.00
C LYS A 156 1.17 2.21 18.60
N GLN A 157 2.42 2.63 18.46
CA GLN A 157 3.19 2.40 17.24
C GLN A 157 3.93 1.05 17.33
N ASP A 158 3.96 0.33 16.22
CA ASP A 158 4.76 -0.89 16.05
C ASP A 158 5.49 -0.89 14.68
N PHE A 159 5.94 -2.05 14.23
CA PHE A 159 6.63 -2.20 12.94
C PHE A 159 5.71 -1.93 11.73
N LEU A 160 4.41 -2.21 11.86
CA LEU A 160 3.43 -2.10 10.78
C LEU A 160 2.70 -0.75 10.82
N TYR A 161 2.34 -0.26 12.00
CA TYR A 161 1.44 0.87 12.17
C TYR A 161 2.04 1.99 13.02
N TYR A 162 1.72 3.22 12.65
CA TYR A 162 1.77 4.36 13.55
C TYR A 162 0.63 4.26 14.58
N ALA A 163 0.76 4.99 15.69
CA ALA A 163 -0.22 4.98 16.77
C ALA A 163 -1.63 5.46 16.36
N ASP A 164 -1.78 6.14 15.22
CA ASP A 164 -3.06 6.57 14.66
C ASP A 164 -3.70 5.54 13.71
N GLY A 165 -3.07 4.37 13.55
CA GLY A 165 -3.47 3.28 12.66
C GLY A 165 -2.99 3.42 11.21
N THR A 166 -2.26 4.48 10.86
CA THR A 166 -1.71 4.65 9.51
C THR A 166 -0.49 3.77 9.31
N ALA A 167 -0.27 3.26 8.09
CA ALA A 167 0.90 2.48 7.75
C ALA A 167 2.24 3.16 8.12
N HIS A 168 3.10 2.44 8.84
CA HIS A 168 4.47 2.81 9.19
C HIS A 168 5.50 2.17 8.24
N LYS A 169 5.12 1.13 7.49
CA LYS A 169 5.97 0.51 6.47
C LYS A 169 5.27 0.25 5.14
N ASN A 170 6.07 -0.08 4.13
CA ASN A 170 5.57 -0.45 2.80
C ASN A 170 4.82 -1.80 2.80
N ARG A 171 4.07 -2.05 1.71
CA ARG A 171 3.14 -3.18 1.52
C ARG A 171 1.94 -3.10 2.47
N MET A 172 1.41 -1.90 2.67
CA MET A 172 0.27 -1.63 3.56
C MET A 172 -0.78 -0.71 2.92
N GLN A 173 -0.67 -0.45 1.61
CA GLN A 173 -1.61 0.40 0.89
C GLN A 173 -3.05 -0.14 1.00
N GLY A 174 -3.22 -1.46 0.98
CA GLY A 174 -4.50 -2.13 1.20
C GLY A 174 -5.02 -1.93 2.63
N ASN A 175 -4.18 -2.11 3.66
CA ASN A 175 -4.54 -1.89 5.06
C ASN A 175 -5.01 -0.44 5.30
N ASP A 176 -4.29 0.53 4.77
CA ASP A 176 -4.69 1.94 4.78
C ASP A 176 -6.01 2.14 4.00
N PHE A 177 -6.08 1.63 2.77
CA PHE A 177 -7.17 1.93 1.84
C PHE A 177 -8.52 1.40 2.33
N VAL A 178 -8.58 0.21 2.94
CA VAL A 178 -9.85 -0.35 3.46
C VAL A 178 -10.48 0.49 4.56
N THR A 179 -9.70 1.32 5.25
CA THR A 179 -10.19 2.27 6.27
C THR A 179 -10.65 3.61 5.67
N SER A 180 -10.33 3.86 4.40
CA SER A 180 -10.56 5.15 3.75
C SER A 180 -12.02 5.36 3.37
N ARG A 181 -12.42 6.64 3.26
CA ARG A 181 -13.73 7.01 2.70
C ARG A 181 -13.87 6.59 1.25
N MET A 182 -12.78 6.43 0.50
CA MET A 182 -12.79 6.00 -0.89
C MET A 182 -13.26 4.55 -1.01
N TYR A 183 -12.68 3.65 -0.20
CA TYR A 183 -13.08 2.25 -0.17
C TYR A 183 -14.55 2.09 0.23
N LEU A 184 -14.99 2.81 1.28
CA LEU A 184 -16.39 2.81 1.71
C LEU A 184 -17.38 3.33 0.64
N ARG A 185 -16.90 4.06 -0.36
CA ARG A 185 -17.71 4.57 -1.48
C ARG A 185 -17.53 3.76 -2.76
N GLY A 186 -16.88 2.60 -2.69
CA GLY A 186 -16.71 1.69 -3.82
C GLY A 186 -15.66 2.13 -4.84
N VAL A 187 -14.75 3.05 -4.47
CA VAL A 187 -13.59 3.37 -5.31
C VAL A 187 -12.61 2.19 -5.26
N THR A 188 -12.01 1.90 -6.41
CA THR A 188 -11.06 0.81 -6.61
C THR A 188 -9.65 1.32 -6.88
N CYS A 189 -8.64 0.48 -6.64
CA CYS A 189 -7.24 0.82 -6.93
C CYS A 189 -7.05 1.33 -8.38
N PHE A 190 -7.69 0.68 -9.35
CA PHE A 190 -7.58 1.03 -10.77
C PHE A 190 -8.48 2.19 -11.22
N ASN A 191 -9.17 2.87 -10.30
CA ASN A 191 -9.68 4.22 -10.57
C ASN A 191 -8.56 5.26 -10.56
N CYS A 192 -7.45 5.00 -9.84
CA CYS A 192 -6.28 5.85 -9.79
C CYS A 192 -5.10 5.30 -10.60
N HIS A 193 -4.90 3.97 -10.56
CA HIS A 193 -3.78 3.29 -11.21
C HIS A 193 -4.15 2.67 -12.57
N ASP A 194 -3.22 2.71 -13.52
CA ASP A 194 -3.26 1.95 -14.76
C ASP A 194 -2.43 0.67 -14.60
N VAL A 195 -3.13 -0.45 -14.46
CA VAL A 195 -2.52 -1.76 -14.18
C VAL A 195 -1.83 -2.38 -15.40
N HIS A 196 -1.93 -1.75 -16.57
CA HIS A 196 -1.23 -2.18 -17.80
C HIS A 196 -0.08 -1.23 -18.18
N GLY A 197 0.24 -0.28 -17.31
CA GLY A 197 1.38 0.62 -17.46
C GLY A 197 1.01 1.95 -18.11
N THR A 198 1.74 2.98 -17.68
CA THR A 198 1.54 4.38 -18.07
C THR A 198 2.84 5.14 -17.85
N THR A 199 2.98 6.31 -18.45
CA THR A 199 4.17 7.16 -18.27
C THR A 199 4.12 7.97 -16.98
N ASN A 200 2.99 8.00 -16.27
CA ASN A 200 2.88 8.72 -15.01
C ASN A 200 3.53 7.95 -13.86
N ASN A 201 4.08 8.68 -12.90
CA ASN A 201 4.68 8.10 -11.70
C ASN A 201 3.68 7.17 -10.97
N ALA A 202 4.20 6.09 -10.38
CA ALA A 202 3.43 5.08 -9.64
C ALA A 202 2.27 4.48 -10.45
N ASP A 203 2.44 4.39 -11.77
CA ASP A 203 1.45 3.87 -12.70
C ASP A 203 0.09 4.58 -12.58
N LEU A 204 0.07 5.89 -12.39
CA LEU A 204 -1.20 6.63 -12.32
C LEU A 204 -1.86 6.81 -13.69
N ARG A 205 -3.19 6.73 -13.76
CA ARG A 205 -3.94 6.94 -15.01
C ARG A 205 -3.79 8.34 -15.61
N MET A 206 -3.34 9.29 -14.81
CA MET A 206 -3.11 10.68 -15.20
C MET A 206 -2.07 11.32 -14.29
N PRO A 207 -1.56 12.52 -14.62
CA PRO A 207 -0.68 13.26 -13.72
C PRO A 207 -1.28 13.39 -12.33
N VAL A 208 -0.42 13.34 -11.32
CA VAL A 208 -0.81 13.35 -9.91
C VAL A 208 -1.64 14.57 -9.51
N SER A 209 -1.41 15.71 -10.17
CA SER A 209 -2.19 16.94 -10.00
C SER A 209 -3.67 16.79 -10.37
N ASN A 210 -4.01 15.80 -11.21
CA ASN A 210 -5.32 15.68 -11.83
C ASN A 210 -6.11 14.49 -11.28
N VAL A 211 -5.44 13.46 -10.75
CA VAL A 211 -6.10 12.19 -10.38
C VAL A 211 -7.23 12.38 -9.38
N CYS A 212 -7.03 13.24 -8.37
CA CYS A 212 -8.03 13.56 -7.34
C CYS A 212 -9.16 14.43 -7.91
N LEU A 213 -8.82 15.36 -8.81
CA LEU A 213 -9.75 16.35 -9.37
C LEU A 213 -10.82 15.74 -10.29
N GLN A 214 -10.64 14.49 -10.72
CA GLN A 214 -11.69 13.73 -11.42
C GLN A 214 -13.01 13.68 -10.62
N CYS A 215 -12.89 13.57 -9.28
CA CYS A 215 -14.03 13.49 -8.37
C CYS A 215 -14.12 14.72 -7.45
N HIS A 216 -12.98 15.34 -7.11
CA HIS A 216 -12.86 16.44 -6.16
C HIS A 216 -12.68 17.80 -6.83
N GLY A 217 -13.29 18.02 -8.00
CA GLY A 217 -13.29 19.33 -8.65
C GLY A 217 -13.88 20.42 -7.74
N VAL A 218 -13.48 21.68 -7.95
CA VAL A 218 -13.90 22.84 -7.12
C VAL A 218 -15.43 22.95 -6.96
N ARG A 219 -16.18 22.58 -7.99
CA ARG A 219 -17.66 22.60 -7.99
C ARG A 219 -18.32 21.29 -7.52
N SER A 220 -17.52 20.28 -7.18
CA SER A 220 -18.01 19.00 -6.68
C SER A 220 -18.42 19.16 -5.21
N PRO A 221 -19.53 18.53 -4.77
CA PRO A 221 -19.88 18.43 -3.36
C PRO A 221 -18.81 17.76 -2.50
N ASN A 222 -17.89 17.00 -3.12
CA ASN A 222 -16.77 16.37 -2.43
C ASN A 222 -15.47 17.17 -2.59
N GLY A 223 -15.49 18.33 -3.26
CA GLY A 223 -14.30 19.11 -3.60
C GLY A 223 -13.67 19.87 -2.42
N PRO A 224 -12.69 20.75 -2.69
CA PRO A 224 -11.99 21.53 -1.67
C PRO A 224 -12.84 22.60 -0.97
N HIS A 225 -14.05 22.88 -1.47
CA HIS A 225 -14.98 23.91 -0.97
C HIS A 225 -14.41 25.33 -0.88
N THR A 226 -13.38 25.64 -1.67
CA THR A 226 -12.80 26.97 -1.84
C THR A 226 -12.90 27.42 -3.30
N ALA A 227 -12.73 28.71 -3.58
CA ALA A 227 -12.86 29.24 -4.94
C ALA A 227 -11.71 28.80 -5.86
N THR A 228 -10.51 28.61 -5.30
CA THR A 228 -9.29 28.23 -6.04
C THR A 228 -8.49 27.16 -5.31
N LEU A 229 -7.61 26.49 -6.05
CA LEU A 229 -6.67 25.53 -5.48
C LEU A 229 -5.68 26.21 -4.52
N GLU A 230 -5.22 27.43 -4.82
CA GLU A 230 -4.36 28.18 -3.92
C GLU A 230 -5.05 28.54 -2.61
N GLN A 231 -6.36 28.87 -2.65
CA GLN A 231 -7.12 29.14 -1.43
C GLN A 231 -7.29 27.86 -0.58
N HIS A 232 -7.36 26.68 -1.21
CA HIS A 232 -7.39 25.43 -0.46
C HIS A 232 -6.01 25.11 0.12
N THR A 233 -4.99 25.08 -0.73
CA THR A 233 -3.68 24.51 -0.38
C THR A 233 -2.77 25.52 0.31
N HIS A 234 -3.05 26.82 0.17
CA HIS A 234 -2.14 27.93 0.49
C HIS A 234 -0.76 27.81 -0.15
N HIS A 235 -0.71 27.09 -1.27
CA HIS A 235 0.48 26.93 -2.10
C HIS A 235 0.18 27.43 -3.51
N ARG A 236 1.20 27.96 -4.19
CA ARG A 236 1.07 28.40 -5.59
C ARG A 236 0.67 27.21 -6.46
N THR A 237 -0.30 27.40 -7.36
CA THR A 237 -0.65 26.36 -8.36
C THR A 237 0.58 25.91 -9.13
N GLY A 238 0.71 24.59 -9.28
CA GLY A 238 1.83 23.93 -9.96
C GLY A 238 3.06 23.72 -9.08
N SER A 239 3.05 24.17 -7.82
CA SER A 239 4.07 23.78 -6.85
C SER A 239 3.79 22.39 -6.27
N ALA A 240 4.83 21.72 -5.76
CA ALA A 240 4.68 20.41 -5.11
C ALA A 240 3.65 20.44 -3.96
N GLY A 241 3.60 21.53 -3.18
CA GLY A 241 2.62 21.68 -2.09
C GLY A 241 1.18 21.92 -2.55
N SER A 242 0.96 22.25 -3.83
CA SER A 242 -0.39 22.36 -4.40
C SER A 242 -0.98 21.01 -4.85
N GLU A 243 -0.18 19.94 -4.88
CA GLU A 243 -0.67 18.60 -5.19
C GLU A 243 -1.45 18.02 -4.02
N CYS A 244 -2.66 17.48 -4.27
CA CYS A 244 -3.51 16.93 -3.21
C CYS A 244 -2.79 15.85 -2.37
N VAL A 245 -1.99 15.02 -3.05
CA VAL A 245 -1.22 13.94 -2.41
C VAL A 245 -0.13 14.45 -1.46
N ALA A 246 0.32 15.70 -1.60
CA ALA A 246 1.33 16.28 -0.70
C ALA A 246 0.81 16.33 0.75
N CYS A 247 -0.47 16.68 0.93
CA CYS A 247 -1.10 16.81 2.24
C CYS A 247 -1.94 15.59 2.63
N HIS A 248 -2.68 15.00 1.68
CA HIS A 248 -3.63 13.93 1.97
C HIS A 248 -3.04 12.52 1.87
N MET A 249 -1.87 12.36 1.25
CA MET A 249 -1.17 11.08 1.12
C MET A 249 0.32 11.27 1.43
N PRO A 250 0.67 11.69 2.66
CA PRO A 250 2.05 12.00 3.01
C PRO A 250 2.91 10.73 2.91
N ALA A 251 4.17 10.91 2.50
CA ALA A 251 5.13 9.82 2.34
C ALA A 251 5.73 9.43 3.69
N ILE A 252 5.01 8.58 4.44
CA ILE A 252 5.31 8.26 5.84
C ILE A 252 5.57 6.78 6.10
N ALA A 253 5.28 5.89 5.15
CA ALA A 253 5.53 4.47 5.33
C ALA A 253 6.92 4.08 4.80
N GLN A 254 7.79 3.55 5.66
CA GLN A 254 9.17 3.23 5.29
C GLN A 254 9.28 1.99 4.39
N THR A 255 10.05 2.09 3.31
CA THR A 255 10.46 0.95 2.47
C THR A 255 11.88 0.52 2.77
N LEU A 256 12.81 1.48 2.67
CA LEU A 256 14.24 1.22 2.79
C LEU A 256 14.97 2.51 3.12
N GLY A 257 15.58 2.59 4.31
CA GLY A 257 16.25 3.81 4.73
C GLY A 257 15.29 5.00 4.75
N ASP A 258 15.61 6.04 4.00
CA ASP A 258 14.82 7.25 3.80
C ASP A 258 13.83 7.16 2.62
N VAL A 259 13.73 6.01 1.94
CA VAL A 259 12.73 5.79 0.89
C VAL A 259 11.38 5.49 1.53
N MET A 260 10.45 6.44 1.37
CA MET A 260 9.10 6.39 1.93
C MET A 260 8.05 6.17 0.84
N VAL A 261 6.95 5.49 1.19
CA VAL A 261 5.75 5.36 0.37
C VAL A 261 4.60 6.15 0.98
N ARG A 262 3.70 6.60 0.11
CA ARG A 262 2.56 7.43 0.48
C ARG A 262 1.48 6.63 1.21
N SER A 263 0.95 7.19 2.28
CA SER A 263 -0.25 6.64 2.94
C SER A 263 -1.44 6.62 1.98
N HIS A 264 -2.29 5.60 2.11
CA HIS A 264 -3.52 5.42 1.34
C HIS A 264 -4.79 5.56 2.21
N THR A 265 -4.69 6.20 3.38
CA THR A 265 -5.86 6.59 4.17
C THR A 265 -6.60 7.80 3.57
N MET A 266 -5.89 8.59 2.77
CA MET A 266 -6.31 9.88 2.17
C MET A 266 -6.65 10.95 3.22
N ARG A 267 -6.36 10.66 4.50
CA ARG A 267 -6.64 11.52 5.64
C ARG A 267 -5.55 12.58 5.76
N PHE A 268 -5.96 13.82 6.00
CA PHE A 268 -5.04 14.85 6.44
C PHE A 268 -4.59 14.57 7.88
N ILE A 269 -3.31 14.28 8.08
CA ILE A 269 -2.70 14.09 9.39
C ILE A 269 -2.30 15.47 9.89
N SER A 270 -3.06 16.04 10.83
CA SER A 270 -2.77 17.38 11.35
C SER A 270 -1.51 17.36 12.23
N PRO A 271 -0.75 18.47 12.31
CA PRO A 271 0.42 18.51 13.19
C PRO A 271 0.06 18.33 14.68
N GLY A 272 -1.19 18.63 15.07
CA GLY A 272 -1.70 18.30 16.41
C GLY A 272 -1.78 16.79 16.68
N VAL A 273 -2.13 15.98 15.67
CA VAL A 273 -2.06 14.51 15.75
C VAL A 273 -0.60 14.07 15.89
N THR A 274 0.32 14.66 15.12
CA THR A 274 1.77 14.38 15.24
C THR A 274 2.30 14.64 16.64
N GLU A 275 1.93 15.75 17.27
CA GLU A 275 2.40 16.06 18.63
C GLU A 275 2.00 14.99 19.65
N ARG A 276 0.79 14.42 19.52
CA ARG A 276 0.25 13.43 20.46
C ARG A 276 0.69 12.00 20.14
N LEU A 277 0.55 11.59 18.89
CA LEU A 277 0.68 10.20 18.45
C LEU A 277 1.98 9.93 17.70
N LYS A 278 2.82 10.94 17.48
CA LYS A 278 4.13 10.86 16.81
C LYS A 278 4.11 10.33 15.37
N VAL A 279 2.93 10.25 14.75
CA VAL A 279 2.78 10.02 13.31
C VAL A 279 3.23 11.26 12.53
N PRO A 280 4.09 11.15 11.49
CA PRO A 280 4.53 12.33 10.73
C PRO A 280 3.39 13.01 9.97
N ASN A 281 3.39 14.35 9.93
CA ASN A 281 2.45 15.12 9.11
C ASN A 281 3.11 15.64 7.82
N ALA A 282 2.28 16.09 6.89
CA ALA A 282 2.72 16.62 5.61
C ALA A 282 3.49 17.96 5.71
N CYS A 283 3.17 18.79 6.71
CA CYS A 283 3.70 20.15 6.80
C CYS A 283 5.20 20.12 7.14
N THR A 284 5.56 19.50 8.27
CA THR A 284 6.96 19.43 8.72
C THR A 284 7.82 18.45 7.90
N GLY A 285 7.18 17.58 7.10
CA GLY A 285 7.88 16.78 6.09
C GLY A 285 8.49 17.61 4.96
N CYS A 286 7.86 18.72 4.56
CA CYS A 286 8.41 19.64 3.56
C CYS A 286 9.10 20.86 4.19
N HIS A 287 8.56 21.36 5.31
CA HIS A 287 9.09 22.49 6.06
C HIS A 287 9.97 22.00 7.22
N ALA A 288 11.08 21.34 6.90
CA ALA A 288 11.93 20.65 7.86
C ALA A 288 12.59 21.58 8.91
N ASP A 289 12.65 22.88 8.65
CA ASP A 289 13.15 23.91 9.58
C ASP A 289 12.07 24.46 10.52
N LYS A 290 10.82 24.01 10.39
CA LYS A 290 9.67 24.49 11.16
C LYS A 290 9.18 23.45 12.17
N SER A 291 8.59 23.94 13.24
CA SER A 291 7.96 23.11 14.27
C SER A 291 6.50 22.76 13.91
N ASN A 292 5.95 21.75 14.57
CA ASN A 292 4.52 21.48 14.48
C ASN A 292 3.68 22.65 15.02
N ALA A 293 4.19 23.37 16.03
CA ALA A 293 3.53 24.58 16.56
C ALA A 293 3.37 25.65 15.47
N TRP A 294 4.42 25.91 14.68
CA TRP A 294 4.34 26.81 13.53
C TRP A 294 3.27 26.35 12.52
N ALA A 295 3.23 25.06 12.21
CA ALA A 295 2.25 24.52 11.26
C ALA A 295 0.81 24.63 11.80
N ILE A 296 0.61 24.40 13.10
CA ILE A 296 -0.69 24.59 13.77
C ILE A 296 -1.13 26.05 13.70
N ASP A 297 -0.23 26.99 14.02
CA ASP A 297 -0.54 28.42 13.98
C ASP A 297 -0.84 28.90 12.55
N ALA A 298 -0.10 28.39 11.56
CA ALA A 298 -0.39 28.63 10.16
C ALA A 298 -1.80 28.13 9.79
N LEU A 299 -2.13 26.87 10.08
CA LEU A 299 -3.45 26.31 9.77
C LEU A 299 -4.60 27.02 10.51
N ARG A 300 -4.38 27.48 11.74
CA ARG A 300 -5.37 28.27 12.49
C ARG A 300 -5.65 29.64 11.87
N SER A 301 -4.72 30.17 11.09
CA SER A 301 -4.91 31.44 10.38
C SER A 301 -5.72 31.29 9.09
N TRP A 302 -5.99 30.07 8.62
CA TRP A 302 -6.71 29.81 7.38
C TRP A 302 -8.23 29.84 7.63
N PRO A 303 -8.97 30.86 7.17
CA PRO A 303 -10.38 31.05 7.51
C PRO A 303 -11.32 29.96 6.94
N GLU A 304 -10.85 29.21 5.94
CA GLU A 304 -11.61 28.13 5.29
C GLU A 304 -11.64 26.84 6.12
N TYR A 305 -10.78 26.71 7.14
CA TYR A 305 -10.64 25.49 7.93
C TYR A 305 -11.06 25.69 9.36
N SER A 306 -11.75 24.69 9.89
CA SER A 306 -12.16 24.70 11.29
C SER A 306 -10.92 24.61 12.20
N PRO A 307 -10.72 25.56 13.13
CA PRO A 307 -9.62 25.51 14.10
C PRO A 307 -9.67 24.22 14.94
N TRP A 308 -10.86 23.66 15.13
CA TRP A 308 -11.10 22.39 15.83
C TRP A 308 -10.65 21.16 15.05
N ARG A 309 -10.46 21.26 13.73
CA ARG A 309 -9.92 20.16 12.91
C ARG A 309 -8.41 20.23 12.72
N VAL A 310 -7.84 21.43 12.79
CA VAL A 310 -6.42 21.66 12.51
C VAL A 310 -5.56 21.76 13.78
N GLY A 311 -6.14 22.19 14.90
CA GLY A 311 -5.43 22.45 16.15
C GLY A 311 -5.70 21.47 17.29
N GLU A 312 -6.77 20.69 17.25
CA GLU A 312 -7.18 19.79 18.35
C GLU A 312 -7.72 18.44 17.82
N PHE A 313 -7.72 17.42 18.68
CA PHE A 313 -8.13 16.05 18.37
C PHE A 313 -9.62 15.84 18.69
N PHE A 314 -10.33 15.11 17.83
CA PHE A 314 -11.51 14.33 18.20
C PHE A 314 -11.20 12.85 17.97
#